data_AF-A0A094WDE0-F1
#
_entry.id   AF-A0A094WDE0-F1
#
_cell.length_a   1.000
_cell.length_b   1.000
_cell.length_c   1.000
_cell.angle_alpha   90.00
_cell.angle_beta   90.00
_cell.angle_gamma   90.00
#
_symmetry.space_group_name_H-M   'P 1'
#
loop_
_entity.id
_entity.type
_entity.pdbx_description
1 polymer ?
#
loop_
_entity_poly.entity_id
_entity_poly.type
_entity_poly.pdbx_seq_one_letter_code
_entity_poly.pdbx_strand_id
1 'polypeptide(L)'
;MSTLSKIHRPVGSRRAKAPSPQARDLLLSQVLTAPNGRDILALLRATGQSKLGAVEAVTPPGSFADVVIAQVREKTDLPPEIALAVVLSQIGAALAQAGTTVSWPDDHRPVELTLWILVLAPSGAGKTLLRNLVADALQLHPKELAEPGSARAFLESLRERDGKALWVRDEYGQLMRQVADGGPLGPLRDYMLRAYDHGPLEVTTMKDGLVKIDKPLLSIFASTVDSTWSRCIDPAMLADGLLARHLFIVAEHRPLAVPRYPLQDMRDAIELAAMPLRARLATEPMHYVITPQAARAYDAMWRDLVGHLGDMIDPAYFRRVTWNAARYAVIYHILLGKHGSEIGIDAMRWAWRMVQLHLQYAREVLAFSDPGIATRLDKILGWVEEEAAQGRDPREPAFARRLLMRFKRDLQSVSEAKQIIDMTKKIPLNGTPLVGNLLAPLPTKKSNFK
;
A
#
# COMPACT_ATOMS: atom_id res chain seq x y z
N MET A 1 77.16 -7.12 -9.14
CA MET A 1 76.35 -6.60 -10.27
C MET A 1 74.91 -7.07 -10.05
N SER A 2 74.07 -6.23 -9.45
CA SER A 2 73.14 -5.32 -10.12
C SER A 2 71.92 -6.03 -10.74
N THR A 3 70.79 -5.89 -10.03
CA THR A 3 69.41 -5.65 -10.52
C THR A 3 68.80 -6.56 -11.58
N LEU A 4 67.69 -7.21 -11.22
CA LEU A 4 66.40 -7.02 -11.89
C LEU A 4 65.24 -7.28 -10.92
N SER A 5 64.64 -6.17 -10.49
CA SER A 5 63.36 -6.05 -9.80
C SER A 5 62.20 -6.43 -10.72
N LYS A 6 61.31 -7.34 -10.29
CA LYS A 6 59.99 -7.53 -10.90
C LYS A 6 58.93 -7.03 -9.91
N ILE A 7 58.47 -5.83 -10.19
CA ILE A 7 57.40 -5.12 -9.50
C ILE A 7 56.07 -5.88 -9.67
N HIS A 8 55.41 -6.11 -8.54
CA HIS A 8 54.02 -6.52 -8.41
C HIS A 8 53.07 -5.56 -9.15
N ARG A 9 52.13 -6.10 -9.93
CA ARG A 9 50.84 -5.44 -10.20
C ARG A 9 49.74 -6.21 -9.47
N PRO A 10 48.99 -5.59 -8.56
CA PRO A 10 47.83 -6.24 -7.98
C PRO A 10 46.75 -6.37 -9.05
N VAL A 11 46.22 -7.58 -9.21
CA VAL A 11 45.03 -7.85 -10.00
C VAL A 11 43.89 -7.06 -9.36
N GLY A 12 43.47 -5.98 -10.02
CA GLY A 12 42.41 -5.12 -9.55
C GLY A 12 41.13 -5.93 -9.35
N SER A 13 40.66 -6.01 -8.11
CA SER A 13 39.31 -6.46 -7.82
C SER A 13 38.35 -5.50 -8.50
N ARG A 14 37.67 -5.98 -9.55
CA ARG A 14 36.52 -5.28 -10.11
C ARG A 14 35.47 -5.24 -9.00
N ARG A 15 35.42 -4.13 -8.26
CA ARG A 15 34.24 -3.78 -7.47
C ARG A 15 33.05 -3.92 -8.39
N ALA A 16 32.13 -4.83 -8.07
CA ALA A 16 30.85 -4.91 -8.72
C ALA A 16 30.20 -3.51 -8.61
N LYS A 17 30.07 -2.82 -9.74
CA LYS A 17 29.31 -1.57 -9.79
C LYS A 17 27.87 -1.93 -9.44
N ALA A 18 27.33 -1.32 -8.38
CA ALA A 18 25.91 -1.40 -8.11
C ALA A 18 25.13 -0.98 -9.37
N PRO A 19 24.10 -1.74 -9.79
CA PRO A 19 23.34 -1.44 -11.00
C PRO A 19 22.67 -0.07 -10.87
N SER A 20 22.69 0.72 -11.95
CA SER A 20 22.11 2.06 -11.98
C SER A 20 20.56 2.00 -11.84
N PRO A 21 19.94 2.72 -10.88
CA PRO A 21 18.49 2.64 -10.60
C PRO A 21 17.56 3.39 -11.58
N GLN A 22 17.81 3.42 -12.90
CA GLN A 22 17.12 4.43 -13.75
C GLN A 22 16.10 3.89 -14.78
N ALA A 23 16.35 2.81 -15.51
CA ALA A 23 15.43 2.38 -16.57
C ALA A 23 14.35 1.40 -16.07
N ARG A 24 14.76 0.34 -15.37
CA ARG A 24 13.85 -0.67 -14.79
C ARG A 24 12.90 -0.03 -13.77
N ASP A 25 13.45 0.83 -12.94
CA ASP A 25 12.75 1.48 -11.84
C ASP A 25 11.69 2.47 -12.33
N LEU A 26 11.98 3.19 -13.41
CA LEU A 26 11.04 4.07 -14.10
C LEU A 26 9.95 3.26 -14.80
N LEU A 27 10.33 2.20 -15.53
CA LEU A 27 9.40 1.31 -16.20
C LEU A 27 8.43 0.68 -15.21
N LEU A 28 8.92 0.16 -14.08
CA LEU A 28 8.07 -0.45 -13.04
C LEU A 28 7.11 0.56 -12.42
N SER A 29 7.58 1.78 -12.13
CA SER A 29 6.70 2.85 -11.64
C SER A 29 5.61 3.19 -12.66
N GLN A 30 5.97 3.36 -13.93
CA GLN A 30 5.02 3.66 -15.01
C GLN A 30 3.99 2.54 -15.19
N VAL A 31 4.43 1.30 -15.10
CA VAL A 31 3.55 0.13 -15.21
C VAL A 31 2.60 0.07 -14.00
N LEU A 32 3.05 0.29 -12.77
CA LEU A 32 2.18 0.32 -11.59
C LEU A 32 1.12 1.44 -11.64
N THR A 33 1.38 2.53 -12.36
CA THR A 33 0.41 3.63 -12.53
C THR A 33 -0.55 3.44 -13.70
N ALA A 34 -0.27 2.51 -14.62
CA ALA A 34 -1.09 2.29 -15.79
C ALA A 34 -2.43 1.62 -15.42
N PRO A 35 -3.57 1.99 -16.05
CA PRO A 35 -4.87 1.37 -15.78
C PRO A 35 -4.90 -0.17 -15.93
N ASN A 36 -4.07 -0.71 -16.83
CA ASN A 36 -3.87 -2.14 -17.09
C ASN A 36 -2.45 -2.61 -16.69
N GLY A 37 -1.81 -1.92 -15.74
CA GLY A 37 -0.43 -2.16 -15.33
C GLY A 37 -0.14 -3.60 -14.93
N ARG A 38 -1.07 -4.21 -14.20
CA ARG A 38 -0.99 -5.62 -13.81
C ARG A 38 -1.12 -6.56 -15.00
N ASP A 39 -2.00 -6.28 -15.94
CA ASP A 39 -2.14 -7.08 -17.16
C ASP A 39 -0.87 -7.00 -18.01
N ILE A 40 -0.24 -5.83 -18.05
CA ILE A 40 1.07 -5.64 -18.71
C ILE A 40 2.15 -6.46 -17.98
N LEU A 41 2.22 -6.42 -16.64
CA LEU A 41 3.16 -7.25 -15.88
C LEU A 41 2.87 -8.75 -16.04
N ALA A 42 1.60 -9.15 -16.07
CA ALA A 42 1.15 -10.52 -16.28
C ALA A 42 1.47 -10.99 -17.70
N LEU A 43 1.35 -10.13 -18.71
CA LEU A 43 1.71 -10.42 -20.09
C LEU A 43 3.24 -10.48 -20.29
N LEU A 44 4.00 -9.62 -19.63
CA LEU A 44 5.47 -9.72 -19.54
C LEU A 44 5.91 -11.02 -18.84
N ARG A 45 5.16 -11.46 -17.82
CA ARG A 45 5.35 -12.76 -17.16
C ARG A 45 5.01 -13.93 -18.09
N ALA A 46 3.92 -13.82 -18.86
CA ALA A 46 3.47 -14.82 -19.84
C ALA A 46 4.44 -14.96 -21.03
N THR A 47 5.18 -13.91 -21.38
CA THR A 47 6.24 -13.93 -22.42
C THR A 47 7.58 -14.51 -21.94
N GLY A 48 7.63 -15.13 -20.75
CA GLY A 48 8.80 -15.84 -20.25
C GLY A 48 9.78 -15.00 -19.44
N GLN A 49 9.50 -13.71 -19.18
CA GLN A 49 10.25 -12.93 -18.20
C GLN A 49 9.71 -13.19 -16.79
N SER A 50 10.17 -14.28 -16.17
CA SER A 50 9.62 -14.87 -14.95
C SER A 50 9.72 -14.05 -13.64
N LYS A 51 10.13 -12.78 -13.68
CA LYS A 51 10.59 -12.06 -12.46
C LYS A 51 9.92 -10.72 -12.12
N LEU A 52 8.92 -10.25 -12.87
CA LEU A 52 8.35 -8.91 -12.66
C LEU A 52 6.82 -8.95 -12.52
N GLY A 53 6.33 -9.28 -11.33
CA GLY A 53 4.94 -9.02 -10.91
C GLY A 53 4.84 -7.74 -10.07
N ALA A 54 3.61 -7.36 -9.70
CA ALA A 54 3.35 -6.14 -8.95
C ALA A 54 3.99 -6.14 -7.55
N VAL A 55 4.02 -7.31 -6.90
CA VAL A 55 4.69 -7.51 -5.61
C VAL A 55 6.20 -7.36 -5.75
N GLU A 56 6.82 -7.92 -6.78
CA GLU A 56 8.26 -7.79 -7.03
C GLU A 56 8.65 -6.35 -7.38
N ALA A 57 7.74 -5.58 -7.98
CA ALA A 57 7.96 -4.18 -8.31
C ALA A 57 8.10 -3.28 -7.08
N VAL A 58 7.53 -3.69 -5.93
CA VAL A 58 7.61 -2.98 -4.65
C VAL A 58 8.59 -3.63 -3.67
N THR A 59 9.22 -4.74 -4.04
CA THR A 59 10.08 -5.50 -3.13
C THR A 59 11.58 -5.28 -3.45
N PRO A 60 12.37 -4.68 -2.53
CA PRO A 60 13.79 -4.48 -2.75
C PRO A 60 14.55 -5.81 -2.88
N PRO A 61 15.28 -6.03 -4.00
CA PRO A 61 16.01 -7.27 -4.21
C PRO A 61 17.02 -7.56 -3.09
N GLY A 62 17.08 -8.81 -2.64
CA GLY A 62 17.95 -9.27 -1.57
C GLY A 62 17.55 -8.83 -0.16
N SER A 63 16.43 -8.11 -0.01
CA SER A 63 15.88 -7.80 1.32
C SER A 63 15.20 -9.01 1.96
N PHE A 64 14.93 -8.93 3.26
CA PHE A 64 14.13 -9.94 3.96
C PHE A 64 12.76 -10.16 3.27
N ALA A 65 12.10 -9.09 2.84
CA ALA A 65 10.83 -9.18 2.13
C ALA A 65 10.97 -9.98 0.82
N ASP A 66 12.04 -9.74 0.05
CA ASP A 66 12.33 -10.47 -1.20
C ASP A 66 12.49 -11.97 -0.96
N VAL A 67 13.21 -12.36 0.10
CA VAL A 67 13.38 -13.77 0.45
C VAL A 67 12.05 -14.40 0.82
N VAL A 68 11.26 -13.78 1.70
CA VAL A 68 9.94 -14.31 2.10
C VAL A 68 9.04 -14.48 0.87
N ILE A 69 8.93 -13.44 0.05
CA ILE A 69 8.09 -13.43 -1.16
C ILE A 69 8.55 -14.51 -2.14
N ALA A 70 9.87 -14.66 -2.35
CA ALA A 70 10.42 -15.71 -3.21
C ALA A 70 10.09 -17.11 -2.69
N GLN A 71 10.27 -17.37 -1.38
CA GLN A 71 9.91 -18.67 -0.79
C GLN A 71 8.44 -19.00 -1.00
N VAL A 72 7.53 -18.04 -0.79
CA VAL A 72 6.09 -18.23 -0.97
C VAL A 72 5.75 -18.45 -2.45
N ARG A 73 6.25 -17.58 -3.33
CA ARG A 73 5.98 -17.63 -4.76
C ARG A 73 6.43 -18.94 -5.41
N GLU A 74 7.64 -19.39 -5.06
CA GLU A 74 8.33 -20.49 -5.74
C GLU A 74 8.03 -21.86 -5.13
N LYS A 75 7.77 -21.93 -3.82
CA LYS A 75 7.60 -23.21 -3.11
C LYS A 75 6.17 -23.52 -2.68
N THR A 76 5.23 -22.61 -2.92
CA THR A 76 3.82 -22.79 -2.56
C THR A 76 2.90 -22.27 -3.66
N ASP A 77 1.63 -22.67 -3.59
CA ASP A 77 0.52 -22.05 -4.31
C ASP A 77 -0.15 -20.93 -3.48
N LEU A 78 0.48 -20.44 -2.41
CA LEU A 78 -0.03 -19.31 -1.65
C LEU A 78 0.25 -17.97 -2.35
N PRO A 79 -0.62 -16.96 -2.21
CA PRO A 79 -0.42 -15.65 -2.82
C PRO A 79 0.74 -14.86 -2.17
N PRO A 80 1.74 -14.38 -2.95
CA PRO A 80 2.86 -13.59 -2.42
C PRO A 80 2.44 -12.23 -1.85
N GLU A 81 1.28 -11.69 -2.25
CA GLU A 81 0.73 -10.44 -1.74
C GLU A 81 0.50 -10.48 -0.22
N ILE A 82 0.06 -11.63 0.29
CA ILE A 82 -0.18 -11.85 1.72
C ILE A 82 1.15 -11.81 2.47
N ALA A 83 2.20 -12.40 1.88
CA ALA A 83 3.53 -12.39 2.47
C ALA A 83 4.10 -10.97 2.59
N LEU A 84 3.95 -10.16 1.53
CA LEU A 84 4.30 -8.74 1.56
C LEU A 84 3.54 -7.99 2.67
N ALA A 85 2.22 -8.18 2.74
CA ALA A 85 1.34 -7.55 3.72
C ALA A 85 1.77 -7.86 5.16
N VAL A 86 2.06 -9.14 5.44
CA VAL A 86 2.51 -9.62 6.75
C VAL A 86 3.85 -8.99 7.12
N VAL A 87 4.84 -8.99 6.22
CA VAL A 87 6.17 -8.41 6.50
C VAL A 87 6.05 -6.93 6.85
N LEU A 88 5.33 -6.15 6.04
CA LEU A 88 5.14 -4.72 6.27
C LEU A 88 4.39 -4.44 7.56
N SER A 89 3.34 -5.21 7.85
CA SER A 89 2.54 -5.05 9.06
C SER A 89 3.32 -5.36 10.33
N GLN A 90 4.06 -6.47 10.37
CA GLN A 90 4.85 -6.88 11.54
C GLN A 90 5.96 -5.86 11.86
N ILE A 91 6.70 -5.43 10.84
CA ILE A 91 7.75 -4.41 11.00
C ILE A 91 7.14 -3.07 11.43
N GLY A 92 6.10 -2.60 10.75
CA GLY A 92 5.44 -1.33 11.07
C GLY A 92 4.89 -1.31 12.50
N ALA A 93 4.21 -2.38 12.92
CA ALA A 93 3.68 -2.51 14.27
C ALA A 93 4.78 -2.55 15.33
N ALA A 94 5.85 -3.32 15.13
CA ALA A 94 6.97 -3.37 16.06
C ALA A 94 7.63 -1.99 16.24
N LEU A 95 7.88 -1.28 15.13
CA LEU A 95 8.46 0.05 15.15
C LEU A 95 7.54 1.08 15.83
N ALA A 96 6.25 1.06 15.53
CA ALA A 96 5.27 1.94 16.17
C ALA A 96 5.17 1.69 17.68
N GLN A 97 5.16 0.43 18.11
CA GLN A 97 5.10 0.09 19.54
C GLN A 97 6.37 0.50 20.29
N ALA A 98 7.54 0.37 19.65
CA ALA A 98 8.81 0.88 20.18
C ALA A 98 8.81 2.40 20.34
N GLY A 99 7.97 3.14 19.59
CA GLY A 99 7.94 4.61 19.59
C GLY A 99 8.82 5.24 18.51
N THR A 100 9.20 4.47 17.49
CA THR A 100 9.92 4.97 16.32
C THR A 100 8.99 5.86 15.50
N THR A 101 9.51 7.01 15.06
CA THR A 101 8.75 8.03 14.32
C THR A 101 9.54 8.55 13.13
N VAL A 102 8.88 9.31 12.26
CA VAL A 102 9.53 10.00 11.13
C VAL A 102 8.98 11.41 10.94
N SER A 103 9.84 12.37 10.63
CA SER A 103 9.44 13.74 10.26
C SER A 103 9.82 14.08 8.82
N TRP A 104 9.01 14.93 8.19
CA TRP A 104 9.38 15.65 6.98
C TRP A 104 10.44 16.72 7.30
N PRO A 105 11.24 17.18 6.33
CA PRO A 105 12.08 18.34 6.53
C PRO A 105 11.22 19.52 7.02
N ASP A 106 11.70 20.21 8.04
CA ASP A 106 11.08 21.42 8.59
C ASP A 106 9.68 21.20 9.24
N ASP A 107 9.22 19.96 9.38
CA ASP A 107 8.01 19.62 10.14
C ASP A 107 8.37 19.04 11.51
N HIS A 108 7.97 19.75 12.57
CA HIS A 108 8.19 19.34 13.95
C HIS A 108 7.19 18.28 14.44
N ARG A 109 6.16 17.93 13.65
CA ARG A 109 5.19 16.91 14.02
C ARG A 109 5.65 15.54 13.52
N PRO A 110 6.09 14.65 14.44
CA PRO A 110 6.47 13.31 14.04
C PRO A 110 5.26 12.52 13.54
N VAL A 111 5.48 11.73 12.50
CA VAL A 111 4.56 10.74 11.97
C VAL A 111 4.84 9.40 12.65
N GLU A 112 3.82 8.83 13.26
CA GLU A 112 3.86 7.49 13.86
C GLU A 112 3.83 6.41 12.77
N LEU A 113 4.50 5.29 13.00
CA LEU A 113 4.67 4.23 11.99
C LEU A 113 3.55 3.18 11.95
N THR A 114 2.37 3.53 12.48
CA THR A 114 1.20 2.64 12.45
C THR A 114 0.70 2.43 11.02
N LEU A 115 0.38 1.19 10.66
CA LEU A 115 -0.17 0.82 9.37
C LEU A 115 -1.50 0.10 9.55
N TRP A 116 -2.49 0.45 8.73
CA TRP A 116 -3.80 -0.20 8.70
C TRP A 116 -3.94 -0.94 7.38
N ILE A 117 -3.46 -2.18 7.33
CA ILE A 117 -3.46 -2.99 6.11
C ILE A 117 -4.68 -3.91 6.13
N LEU A 118 -5.43 -3.93 5.02
CA LEU A 118 -6.54 -4.86 4.81
C LEU A 118 -6.27 -5.72 3.57
N VAL A 119 -6.18 -7.03 3.79
CA VAL A 119 -5.93 -8.02 2.76
C VAL A 119 -7.24 -8.69 2.32
N LEU A 120 -7.63 -8.51 1.06
CA LEU A 120 -8.66 -9.32 0.42
C LEU A 120 -7.95 -10.53 -0.18
N ALA A 121 -8.30 -11.72 0.28
CA ALA A 121 -7.64 -12.94 -0.17
C ALA A 121 -8.59 -14.13 -0.13
N PRO A 122 -8.41 -15.12 -1.04
CA PRO A 122 -9.21 -16.34 -1.04
C PRO A 122 -9.20 -17.05 0.32
N SER A 123 -10.27 -17.80 0.59
CA SER A 123 -10.29 -18.72 1.73
C SER A 123 -9.17 -19.76 1.59
N GLY A 124 -8.55 -20.12 2.70
CA GLY A 124 -7.43 -21.08 2.71
C GLY A 124 -6.09 -20.53 2.19
N ALA A 125 -5.97 -19.22 1.90
CA ALA A 125 -4.74 -18.62 1.37
C ALA A 125 -3.55 -18.52 2.35
N GLY A 126 -3.50 -19.35 3.40
CA GLY A 126 -2.31 -19.48 4.26
C GLY A 126 -1.99 -18.26 5.12
N LYS A 127 -2.95 -17.37 5.40
CA LYS A 127 -2.75 -16.10 6.12
C LYS A 127 -2.07 -16.28 7.48
N THR A 128 -2.61 -17.19 8.30
CA THR A 128 -2.06 -17.52 9.63
C THR A 128 -0.69 -18.18 9.53
N LEU A 129 -0.48 -19.06 8.55
CA LEU A 129 0.81 -19.72 8.32
C LEU A 129 1.90 -18.69 8.00
N LEU A 130 1.65 -17.80 7.04
CA LEU A 130 2.61 -16.77 6.63
C LEU A 130 2.89 -15.78 7.76
N ARG A 131 1.85 -15.40 8.53
CA ARG A 131 2.02 -14.57 9.73
C ARG A 131 2.98 -15.21 10.72
N ASN A 132 2.76 -16.48 11.06
CA ASN A 132 3.58 -17.18 12.04
C ASN A 132 5.02 -17.35 11.53
N LEU A 133 5.20 -17.75 10.26
CA LEU A 133 6.53 -17.87 9.65
C LEU A 133 7.35 -16.58 9.74
N VAL A 134 6.71 -15.44 9.44
CA VAL A 134 7.39 -14.14 9.50
C VAL A 134 7.61 -13.68 10.94
N ALA A 135 6.61 -13.82 11.82
CA ALA A 135 6.72 -13.39 13.22
C ALA A 135 7.79 -14.19 13.97
N ASP A 136 7.78 -15.52 13.82
CA ASP A 136 8.79 -16.42 14.39
C ASP A 136 10.18 -16.08 13.86
N ALA A 137 10.29 -15.88 12.55
CA ALA A 137 11.57 -15.53 11.94
C ALA A 137 12.06 -14.14 12.32
N LEU A 138 11.21 -13.14 12.59
CA LEU A 138 11.68 -11.83 13.05
C LEU A 138 11.86 -11.77 14.57
N GLN A 139 11.36 -12.77 15.32
CA GLN A 139 11.27 -12.74 16.79
C GLN A 139 10.60 -11.46 17.30
N LEU A 140 9.65 -10.94 16.52
CA LEU A 140 8.83 -9.80 16.89
C LEU A 140 7.53 -10.33 17.46
N HIS A 141 7.21 -9.89 18.68
CA HIS A 141 5.94 -10.17 19.32
C HIS A 141 5.25 -8.85 19.68
N PRO A 142 4.74 -8.09 18.68
CA PRO A 142 3.96 -6.89 18.98
C PRO A 142 2.79 -7.25 19.91
N LYS A 143 2.46 -6.35 20.84
CA LYS A 143 1.29 -6.48 21.71
C LYS A 143 0.04 -6.62 20.82
N GLU A 144 -0.54 -7.81 20.74
CA GLU A 144 -1.73 -8.05 19.90
C GLU A 144 -3.02 -7.75 20.66
N LEU A 145 -3.92 -6.97 20.07
CA LEU A 145 -5.23 -6.66 20.65
C LEU A 145 -6.14 -7.89 20.62
N ALA A 146 -6.79 -8.20 21.74
CA ALA A 146 -7.72 -9.32 21.83
C ALA A 146 -9.00 -9.02 21.04
N GLU A 147 -9.71 -10.05 20.61
CA GLU A 147 -10.96 -9.91 19.87
C GLU A 147 -12.05 -9.21 20.70
N PRO A 148 -12.45 -7.96 20.39
CA PRO A 148 -13.43 -7.27 21.21
C PRO A 148 -14.85 -7.75 20.90
N GLY A 149 -15.61 -8.14 21.91
CA GLY A 149 -17.07 -8.36 21.81
C GLY A 149 -17.89 -7.06 21.88
N SER A 150 -17.28 -5.93 22.19
CA SER A 150 -17.92 -4.60 22.26
C SER A 150 -16.89 -3.48 22.10
N ALA A 151 -17.35 -2.26 21.80
CA ALA A 151 -16.47 -1.09 21.73
C ALA A 151 -15.77 -0.79 23.07
N ARG A 152 -16.41 -1.12 24.20
CA ARG A 152 -15.80 -1.01 25.53
C ARG A 152 -14.65 -1.99 25.73
N ALA A 153 -14.87 -3.26 25.38
CA ALA A 153 -13.83 -4.29 25.47
C ALA A 153 -12.62 -3.95 24.59
N PHE A 154 -12.85 -3.33 23.43
CA PHE A 154 -11.78 -2.80 22.59
C PHE A 154 -10.93 -1.75 23.32
N LEU A 155 -11.59 -0.75 23.93
CA LEU A 155 -10.89 0.32 24.66
C LEU A 155 -10.10 -0.22 25.86
N GLU A 156 -10.71 -1.12 26.65
CA GLU A 156 -10.06 -1.77 27.79
C GLU A 156 -8.83 -2.58 27.34
N SER A 157 -8.98 -3.40 26.30
CA SER A 157 -7.87 -4.19 25.75
C SER A 157 -6.72 -3.33 25.23
N LEU A 158 -7.03 -2.19 24.59
CA LEU A 158 -6.03 -1.23 24.13
C LEU A 158 -5.34 -0.52 25.30
N ARG A 159 -6.09 -0.16 26.35
CA ARG A 159 -5.55 0.46 27.57
C ARG A 159 -4.59 -0.48 28.29
N GLU A 160 -4.94 -1.76 28.43
CA GLU A 160 -4.08 -2.81 29.02
C GLU A 160 -2.74 -2.98 28.28
N ARG A 161 -2.64 -2.46 27.06
CA ARG A 161 -1.44 -2.49 26.22
C ARG A 161 -0.75 -1.13 26.13
N ASP A 162 -1.01 -0.25 27.10
CA ASP A 162 -0.47 1.11 27.17
C ASP A 162 -0.84 1.97 25.96
N GLY A 163 -2.01 1.70 25.36
CA GLY A 163 -2.47 2.40 24.16
C GLY A 163 -1.80 1.95 22.87
N LYS A 164 -0.92 0.94 22.88
CA LYS A 164 -0.14 0.51 21.72
C LYS A 164 -0.45 -0.94 21.36
N ALA A 165 -0.99 -1.19 20.17
CA ALA A 165 -1.35 -2.55 19.78
C ALA A 165 -1.27 -2.80 18.27
N LEU A 166 -1.03 -4.05 17.91
CA LEU A 166 -1.33 -4.61 16.60
C LEU A 166 -2.68 -5.33 16.71
N TRP A 167 -3.65 -4.95 15.90
CA TRP A 167 -4.91 -5.67 15.82
C TRP A 167 -4.92 -6.56 14.60
N VAL A 168 -4.73 -7.86 14.83
CA VAL A 168 -4.88 -8.88 13.80
C VAL A 168 -6.34 -9.30 13.75
N ARG A 169 -6.98 -9.13 12.60
CA ARG A 169 -8.38 -9.53 12.41
C ARG A 169 -8.62 -10.28 11.12
N ASP A 170 -9.18 -11.48 11.26
CA ASP A 170 -9.81 -12.18 10.16
C ASP A 170 -11.30 -11.81 10.04
N GLU A 171 -11.89 -12.08 8.88
CA GLU A 171 -13.30 -11.76 8.57
C GLU A 171 -13.67 -10.29 8.85
N TYR A 172 -12.71 -9.38 8.61
CA TYR A 172 -12.82 -7.97 8.95
C TYR A 172 -13.98 -7.25 8.25
N GLY A 173 -14.35 -7.64 7.03
CA GLY A 173 -15.51 -7.10 6.32
C GLY A 173 -16.80 -7.34 7.09
N GLN A 174 -16.97 -8.52 7.70
CA GLN A 174 -18.12 -8.82 8.53
C GLN A 174 -18.16 -7.95 9.79
N LEU A 175 -17.00 -7.75 10.42
CA LEU A 175 -16.87 -6.84 11.57
C LEU A 175 -17.24 -5.40 11.18
N MET A 176 -16.72 -4.90 10.05
CA MET A 176 -17.04 -3.55 9.57
C MET A 176 -18.52 -3.40 9.26
N ARG A 177 -19.17 -4.45 8.74
CA ARG A 177 -20.62 -4.46 8.56
C ARG A 177 -21.36 -4.33 9.90
N GLN A 178 -20.97 -5.12 10.90
CA GLN A 178 -21.55 -5.03 12.25
C GLN A 178 -21.33 -3.65 12.89
N VAL A 179 -20.15 -3.05 12.70
CA VAL A 179 -19.85 -1.69 13.16
C VAL A 179 -20.75 -0.66 12.48
N ALA A 180 -21.06 -0.82 11.19
CA ALA A 180 -21.96 0.06 10.45
C ALA A 180 -23.43 -0.12 10.87
N ASP A 181 -23.86 -1.36 11.10
CA ASP A 181 -25.24 -1.68 11.52
C ASP A 181 -25.52 -1.19 12.97
N GLY A 182 -24.48 -1.00 13.80
CA GLY A 182 -24.56 -0.36 15.11
C GLY A 182 -24.55 -1.33 16.30
N GLY A 183 -25.28 -1.00 17.37
CA GLY A 183 -25.33 -1.83 18.59
C GLY A 183 -24.08 -1.70 19.49
N PRO A 184 -23.65 -2.78 20.19
CA PRO A 184 -22.50 -2.73 21.11
C PRO A 184 -21.15 -2.35 20.46
N LEU A 185 -21.07 -2.48 19.14
CA LEU A 185 -19.90 -2.11 18.33
C LEU A 185 -20.06 -0.74 17.66
N GLY A 186 -21.22 -0.08 17.74
CA GLY A 186 -21.44 1.23 17.13
C GLY A 186 -20.37 2.28 17.50
N PRO A 187 -19.99 2.43 18.79
CA PRO A 187 -18.95 3.38 19.18
C PRO A 187 -17.54 3.05 18.68
N LEU A 188 -17.30 1.80 18.26
CA LEU A 188 -15.99 1.36 17.79
C LEU A 188 -15.55 2.15 16.55
N ARG A 189 -16.48 2.57 15.69
CA ARG A 189 -16.19 3.43 14.53
C ARG A 189 -15.50 4.72 14.95
N ASP A 190 -16.01 5.41 15.97
CA ASP A 190 -15.41 6.65 16.48
C ASP A 190 -14.03 6.39 17.09
N TYR A 191 -13.89 5.33 17.90
CA TYR A 191 -12.61 4.99 18.52
C TYR A 191 -11.54 4.67 17.49
N MET A 192 -11.90 3.95 16.42
CA MET A 192 -11.00 3.66 15.33
C MET A 192 -10.58 4.95 14.59
N LEU A 193 -11.53 5.82 14.25
CA LEU A 193 -11.22 7.09 13.57
C LEU A 193 -10.27 7.96 14.40
N ARG A 194 -10.53 8.10 15.71
CA ARG A 194 -9.65 8.83 16.64
C ARG A 194 -8.30 8.15 16.81
N ALA A 195 -8.26 6.82 16.85
CA ALA A 195 -7.01 6.07 16.96
C ALA A 195 -6.12 6.22 15.73
N TYR A 196 -6.70 6.30 14.53
CA TYR A 196 -5.97 6.58 13.30
C TYR A 196 -5.31 7.97 13.33
N ASP A 197 -6.02 8.96 13.85
CA ASP A 197 -5.50 10.34 13.97
C ASP A 197 -4.62 10.52 15.22
N HIS A 198 -4.35 9.44 15.98
CA HIS A 198 -3.62 9.43 17.26
C HIS A 198 -4.20 10.39 18.31
N GLY A 199 -5.49 10.74 18.17
CA GLY A 199 -6.20 11.56 19.13
C GLY A 199 -6.54 10.78 20.39
N PRO A 200 -6.69 11.46 21.55
CA PRO A 200 -7.01 10.80 22.79
C PRO A 200 -8.31 10.01 22.65
N LEU A 201 -8.42 8.88 23.34
CA LEU A 201 -9.66 8.12 23.51
C LEU A 201 -10.13 8.30 24.94
N GLU A 202 -11.37 8.74 25.12
CA GLU A 202 -11.93 9.07 26.44
C GLU A 202 -13.36 8.56 26.52
N VAL A 203 -13.64 7.78 27.57
CA VAL A 203 -14.98 7.29 27.89
C VAL A 203 -15.19 7.37 29.39
N THR A 204 -16.25 8.05 29.80
CA THR A 204 -16.69 8.02 31.19
C THR A 204 -17.56 6.79 31.41
N THR A 205 -17.18 5.95 32.38
CA THR A 205 -17.93 4.75 32.74
C THR A 205 -18.41 4.85 34.18
N MET A 206 -19.55 4.21 34.47
CA MET A 206 -20.12 4.18 35.83
C MET A 206 -19.23 3.42 36.83
N LYS A 207 -18.50 2.38 36.38
CA LYS A 207 -17.68 1.52 37.26
C LYS A 207 -16.25 2.05 37.45
N ASP A 208 -15.61 2.50 36.37
CA ASP A 208 -14.17 2.81 36.38
C ASP A 208 -13.89 4.31 36.27
N GLY A 209 -14.93 5.15 36.29
CA GLY A 209 -14.79 6.59 36.05
C GLY A 209 -14.29 6.88 34.63
N LEU A 210 -13.43 7.88 34.48
CA LEU A 210 -12.85 8.27 33.20
C LEU A 210 -11.78 7.25 32.76
N VAL A 211 -12.06 6.51 31.69
CA VAL A 211 -11.08 5.69 30.98
C VAL A 211 -10.48 6.55 29.87
N LYS A 212 -9.16 6.81 29.95
CA LYS A 212 -8.43 7.64 28.99
C LYS A 212 -7.20 6.95 28.42
N ILE A 213 -6.99 7.10 27.11
CA ILE A 213 -5.75 6.78 26.41
C ILE A 213 -5.31 8.05 25.68
N ASP A 214 -4.23 8.69 26.11
CA ASP A 214 -3.84 10.01 25.58
C ASP A 214 -3.42 9.97 24.11
N LYS A 215 -2.68 8.93 23.71
CA LYS A 215 -2.14 8.78 22.36
C LYS A 215 -2.18 7.31 21.91
N PRO A 216 -3.30 6.84 21.35
CA PRO A 216 -3.40 5.48 20.83
C PRO A 216 -2.50 5.26 19.60
N LEU A 217 -1.70 4.20 19.64
CA LEU A 217 -0.90 3.69 18.52
C LEU A 217 -1.45 2.33 18.10
N LEU A 218 -2.46 2.36 17.23
CA LEU A 218 -3.10 1.16 16.69
C LEU A 218 -2.59 0.87 15.28
N SER A 219 -1.94 -0.28 15.09
CA SER A 219 -1.74 -0.86 13.77
C SER A 219 -2.80 -1.94 13.54
N ILE A 220 -3.24 -2.14 12.29
CA ILE A 220 -4.24 -3.14 11.93
C ILE A 220 -3.65 -4.03 10.83
N PHE A 221 -3.71 -5.34 11.04
CA PHE A 221 -3.55 -6.34 9.99
C PHE A 221 -4.88 -7.06 9.85
N ALA A 222 -5.69 -6.60 8.92
CA ALA A 222 -7.01 -7.13 8.67
C ALA A 222 -7.00 -8.03 7.42
N SER A 223 -7.92 -8.99 7.42
CA SER A 223 -8.08 -9.99 6.40
C SER A 223 -9.57 -10.21 6.14
N THR A 224 -9.96 -10.41 4.89
CA THR A 224 -11.33 -10.81 4.50
C THR A 224 -11.28 -11.69 3.27
N VAL A 225 -12.28 -12.56 3.13
CA VAL A 225 -12.47 -13.37 1.92
C VAL A 225 -13.00 -12.48 0.81
N ASP A 226 -12.31 -12.45 -0.31
CA ASP A 226 -12.69 -11.70 -1.52
C ASP A 226 -14.13 -12.01 -1.99
N SER A 227 -14.52 -13.29 -1.99
CA SER A 227 -15.84 -13.75 -2.44
C SER A 227 -17.02 -13.26 -1.58
N THR A 228 -16.79 -12.89 -0.32
CA THR A 228 -17.82 -12.40 0.61
C THR A 228 -17.81 -10.88 0.74
N TRP A 229 -16.80 -10.22 0.18
CA TRP A 229 -16.57 -8.78 0.29
C TRP A 229 -17.79 -7.93 -0.07
N SER A 230 -18.40 -8.16 -1.24
CA SER A 230 -19.57 -7.41 -1.73
C SER A 230 -20.83 -7.57 -0.89
N ARG A 231 -20.92 -8.64 -0.07
CA ARG A 231 -22.03 -8.85 0.87
C ARG A 231 -21.85 -8.08 2.16
N CYS A 232 -20.60 -7.77 2.50
CA CYS A 232 -20.24 -7.10 3.75
C CYS A 232 -20.09 -5.59 3.56
N ILE A 233 -19.46 -5.18 2.46
CA ILE A 233 -19.00 -3.80 2.24
C ILE A 233 -19.64 -3.22 0.99
N ASP A 234 -20.51 -2.24 1.19
CA ASP A 234 -21.05 -1.44 0.09
C ASP A 234 -20.05 -0.35 -0.37
N PRO A 235 -20.18 0.17 -1.61
CA PRO A 235 -19.30 1.23 -2.11
C PRO A 235 -19.29 2.51 -1.27
N ALA A 236 -20.38 2.83 -0.56
CA ALA A 236 -20.44 4.02 0.27
C ALA A 236 -19.55 3.87 1.52
N MET A 237 -19.45 2.65 2.09
CA MET A 237 -18.51 2.35 3.17
C MET A 237 -17.05 2.52 2.76
N LEU A 238 -16.70 2.25 1.50
CA LEU A 238 -15.34 2.45 0.96
C LEU A 238 -14.97 3.93 0.83
N ALA A 239 -15.95 4.76 0.47
CA ALA A 239 -15.81 6.21 0.43
C ALA A 239 -15.94 6.86 1.83
N ASP A 240 -16.52 6.15 2.79
CA ASP A 240 -16.65 6.62 4.16
C ASP A 240 -15.28 6.75 4.84
N GLY A 241 -15.20 7.66 5.81
CA GLY A 241 -13.97 8.01 6.51
C GLY A 241 -13.21 6.82 7.09
N LEU A 242 -13.86 5.72 7.48
CA LEU A 242 -13.20 4.60 8.14
C LEU A 242 -12.44 3.69 7.17
N LEU A 243 -13.09 3.09 6.16
CA LEU A 243 -12.39 2.21 5.21
C LEU A 243 -11.44 2.99 4.31
N ALA A 244 -11.72 4.27 4.07
CA ALA A 244 -10.83 5.18 3.36
C ALA A 244 -9.44 5.39 4.03
N ARG A 245 -9.25 4.91 5.27
CA ARG A 245 -7.97 4.92 6.01
C ARG A 245 -7.17 3.62 5.88
N HIS A 246 -7.75 2.58 5.28
CA HIS A 246 -7.09 1.29 5.11
C HIS A 246 -6.25 1.24 3.83
N LEU A 247 -5.12 0.55 3.93
CA LEU A 247 -4.19 0.26 2.86
C LEU A 247 -4.53 -1.13 2.30
N PHE A 248 -5.25 -1.17 1.19
CA PHE A 248 -5.73 -2.42 0.60
C PHE A 248 -4.62 -3.21 -0.07
N ILE A 249 -4.70 -4.54 0.06
CA ILE A 249 -3.91 -5.51 -0.71
C ILE A 249 -4.87 -6.59 -1.21
N VAL A 250 -4.89 -6.82 -2.53
CA VAL A 250 -5.68 -7.89 -3.16
C VAL A 250 -4.75 -9.04 -3.51
N ALA A 251 -4.96 -10.19 -2.88
CA ALA A 251 -4.23 -11.40 -3.18
C ALA A 251 -4.88 -12.14 -4.34
N GLU A 252 -4.07 -12.49 -5.35
CA GLU A 252 -4.56 -13.24 -6.50
C GLU A 252 -4.78 -14.71 -6.14
N HIS A 253 -5.87 -15.29 -6.64
CA HIS A 253 -6.08 -16.72 -6.54
C HIS A 253 -5.02 -17.46 -7.38
N ARG A 254 -4.37 -18.45 -6.78
CA ARG A 254 -3.37 -19.28 -7.46
C ARG A 254 -3.90 -20.71 -7.54
N PRO A 255 -3.72 -21.40 -8.69
CA PRO A 255 -4.16 -22.77 -8.84
C PRO A 255 -3.40 -23.66 -7.86
N LEU A 256 -4.11 -24.64 -7.29
CA LEU A 256 -3.49 -25.67 -6.47
C LEU A 256 -2.46 -26.43 -7.30
N ALA A 257 -1.21 -26.36 -6.87
CA ALA A 257 -0.08 -26.90 -7.62
C ALA A 257 0.94 -27.60 -6.72
N VAL A 258 0.91 -27.36 -5.41
CA VAL A 258 1.92 -27.88 -4.48
C VAL A 258 1.26 -28.79 -3.44
N PRO A 259 1.47 -30.11 -3.50
CA PRO A 259 0.80 -31.07 -2.60
C PRO A 259 1.27 -30.97 -1.15
N ARG A 260 2.52 -30.56 -0.92
CA ARG A 260 3.10 -30.36 0.41
C ARG A 260 4.09 -29.21 0.38
N TYR A 261 3.86 -28.19 1.19
CA TYR A 261 4.81 -27.09 1.32
C TYR A 261 6.07 -27.56 2.07
N PRO A 262 7.28 -27.25 1.56
CA PRO A 262 8.54 -27.57 2.21
C PRO A 262 8.80 -26.61 3.38
N LEU A 263 8.00 -26.71 4.45
CA LEU A 263 7.96 -25.73 5.53
C LEU A 263 9.30 -25.56 6.25
N GLN A 264 10.10 -26.62 6.40
CA GLN A 264 11.40 -26.51 7.06
C GLN A 264 12.38 -25.68 6.21
N ASP A 265 12.53 -26.01 4.93
CA ASP A 265 13.38 -25.25 4.01
C ASP A 265 12.96 -23.79 3.90
N MET A 266 11.65 -23.52 3.95
CA MET A 266 11.12 -22.15 3.97
C MET A 266 11.50 -21.45 5.26
N ARG A 267 11.32 -22.10 6.43
CA ARG A 267 11.70 -21.55 7.74
C ARG A 267 13.18 -21.21 7.78
N ASP A 268 14.04 -22.14 7.40
CA ASP A 268 15.50 -21.97 7.45
C ASP A 268 15.96 -20.80 6.57
N ALA A 269 15.42 -20.69 5.35
CA ALA A 269 15.75 -19.60 4.43
C ALA A 269 15.27 -18.24 4.96
N ILE A 270 14.04 -18.18 5.50
CA ILE A 270 13.45 -16.95 6.04
C ILE A 270 14.18 -16.53 7.32
N GLU A 271 14.49 -17.47 8.21
CA GLU A 271 15.24 -17.21 9.44
C GLU A 271 16.64 -16.67 9.15
N LEU A 272 17.37 -17.28 8.22
CA LEU A 272 18.68 -16.80 7.80
C LEU A 272 18.62 -15.36 7.27
N ALA A 273 17.61 -15.04 6.46
CA ALA A 273 17.41 -13.68 5.95
C ALA A 273 16.97 -12.68 7.04
N ALA A 274 16.31 -13.16 8.10
CA ALA A 274 15.87 -12.32 9.20
C ALA A 274 17.01 -11.92 10.14
N MET A 275 18.05 -12.74 10.31
CA MET A 275 19.17 -12.48 11.25
C MET A 275 19.71 -11.04 11.21
N PRO A 276 20.14 -10.47 10.06
CA PRO A 276 20.64 -9.10 10.01
C PRO A 276 19.56 -8.04 10.29
N LEU A 277 18.28 -8.38 10.06
CA LEU A 277 17.16 -7.50 10.31
C LEU A 277 16.76 -7.49 11.80
N ARG A 278 16.77 -8.65 12.47
CA ARG A 278 16.49 -8.78 13.92
C ARG A 278 17.36 -7.82 14.74
N ALA A 279 18.67 -7.83 14.48
CA ALA A 279 19.61 -6.96 15.19
C ALA A 279 19.30 -5.47 15.03
N ARG A 280 18.72 -5.08 13.88
CA ARG A 280 18.37 -3.68 13.58
C ARG A 280 16.99 -3.28 14.09
N LEU A 281 16.09 -4.23 14.29
CA LEU A 281 14.79 -3.98 14.92
C LEU A 281 14.88 -4.02 16.45
N ALA A 282 15.91 -4.65 17.00
CA ALA A 282 16.21 -4.70 18.44
C ALA A 282 16.89 -3.41 18.98
N THR A 283 17.23 -2.45 18.13
CA THR A 283 17.82 -1.18 18.56
C THR A 283 16.80 -0.27 19.25
N GLU A 284 17.27 0.67 20.06
CA GLU A 284 16.44 1.69 20.69
C GLU A 284 15.54 2.44 19.68
N PRO A 285 14.36 2.93 20.12
CA PRO A 285 13.48 3.69 19.24
C PRO A 285 14.20 4.89 18.63
N MET A 286 14.02 5.05 17.33
CA MET A 286 14.69 6.11 16.57
C MET A 286 13.70 7.12 16.03
N HIS A 287 14.12 8.38 16.01
CA HIS A 287 13.45 9.41 15.24
C HIS A 287 14.14 9.54 13.88
N TYR A 288 13.42 9.20 12.81
CA TYR A 288 13.90 9.32 11.44
C TYR A 288 13.56 10.70 10.86
N VAL A 289 14.41 11.20 9.97
CA VAL A 289 14.19 12.46 9.26
C VAL A 289 14.30 12.23 7.76
N ILE A 290 13.25 12.60 7.04
CA ILE A 290 13.28 12.60 5.57
C ILE A 290 14.22 13.70 5.11
N THR A 291 15.22 13.33 4.31
CA THR A 291 16.18 14.29 3.77
C THR A 291 15.48 15.27 2.81
N PRO A 292 15.97 16.52 2.66
CA PRO A 292 15.40 17.47 1.69
C PRO A 292 15.37 16.94 0.25
N GLN A 293 16.33 16.09 -0.13
CA GLN A 293 16.35 15.46 -1.45
C GLN A 293 15.24 14.41 -1.60
N ALA A 294 15.00 13.59 -0.58
CA ALA A 294 13.93 12.60 -0.58
C ALA A 294 12.54 13.27 -0.57
N ALA A 295 12.37 14.36 0.17
CA ALA A 295 11.15 15.15 0.16
C ALA A 295 10.85 15.75 -1.23
N ARG A 296 11.86 16.33 -1.89
CA ARG A 296 11.70 16.81 -3.28
C ARG A 296 11.35 15.69 -4.25
N ALA A 297 11.89 14.49 -4.05
CA ALA A 297 11.55 13.33 -4.87
C ALA A 297 10.09 12.91 -4.65
N TYR A 298 9.63 12.86 -3.40
CA TYR A 298 8.21 12.62 -3.07
C TYR A 298 7.31 13.65 -3.75
N ASP A 299 7.61 14.95 -3.63
CA ASP A 299 6.82 16.02 -4.23
C ASP A 299 6.72 15.88 -5.75
N ALA A 300 7.84 15.56 -6.41
CA ALA A 300 7.87 15.35 -7.85
C ALA A 300 6.99 14.17 -8.27
N MET A 301 7.13 13.02 -7.59
CA MET A 301 6.33 11.83 -7.87
C MET A 301 4.84 12.03 -7.55
N TRP A 302 4.53 12.78 -6.51
CA TRP A 302 3.16 13.13 -6.15
C TRP A 302 2.51 14.04 -7.20
N ARG A 303 3.21 15.09 -7.65
CA ARG A 303 2.72 15.98 -8.72
C ARG A 303 2.53 15.22 -10.03
N ASP A 304 3.46 14.35 -10.37
CA ASP A 304 3.37 13.49 -11.56
C ASP A 304 2.12 12.59 -11.48
N LEU A 305 1.93 11.89 -10.37
CA LEU A 305 0.77 11.02 -10.17
C LEU A 305 -0.56 11.77 -10.19
N VAL A 306 -0.63 12.95 -9.55
CA VAL A 306 -1.83 13.81 -9.61
C VAL A 306 -2.10 14.28 -11.04
N GLY A 307 -1.05 14.62 -11.80
CA GLY A 307 -1.18 14.97 -13.22
C GLY A 307 -1.80 13.85 -14.06
N HIS A 308 -1.50 12.58 -13.74
CA HIS A 308 -2.06 11.41 -14.42
C HIS A 308 -3.47 11.02 -13.95
N LEU A 309 -3.76 11.20 -12.66
CA LEU A 309 -5.06 10.86 -12.08
C LEU A 309 -6.13 11.92 -12.39
N GLY A 310 -5.71 13.12 -12.79
CA GLY A 310 -6.61 14.26 -12.98
C GLY A 310 -7.36 14.54 -11.68
N ASP A 311 -8.56 15.09 -11.80
CA ASP A 311 -9.38 15.30 -10.63
C ASP A 311 -9.92 13.94 -10.06
N MET A 312 -9.82 12.78 -10.76
CA MET A 312 -10.72 11.57 -10.71
C MET A 312 -10.97 10.95 -9.33
N ILE A 313 -10.07 11.19 -8.38
CA ILE A 313 -10.08 10.55 -7.07
C ILE A 313 -10.42 11.60 -5.99
N ASP A 314 -11.15 11.20 -4.95
CA ASP A 314 -11.31 12.04 -3.77
C ASP A 314 -9.92 12.43 -3.24
N PRO A 315 -9.56 13.73 -3.26
CA PRO A 315 -8.27 14.19 -2.78
C PRO A 315 -7.97 13.75 -1.35
N ALA A 316 -9.00 13.57 -0.50
CA ALA A 316 -8.83 13.10 0.86
C ALA A 316 -8.39 11.64 0.91
N TYR A 317 -9.03 10.75 0.14
CA TYR A 317 -8.61 9.34 0.02
C TYR A 317 -7.19 9.24 -0.52
N PHE A 318 -6.92 9.93 -1.64
CA PHE A 318 -5.60 9.94 -2.27
C PHE A 318 -4.52 10.40 -1.29
N ARG A 319 -4.74 11.51 -0.58
CA ARG A 319 -3.80 12.01 0.44
C ARG A 319 -3.57 11.01 1.56
N ARG A 320 -4.62 10.32 2.06
CA ARG A 320 -4.46 9.30 3.11
C ARG A 320 -3.52 8.19 2.65
N VAL A 321 -3.67 7.69 1.43
CA VAL A 321 -2.77 6.65 0.89
C VAL A 321 -1.37 7.20 0.65
N THR A 322 -1.22 8.35 -0.01
CA THR A 322 0.12 8.90 -0.32
C THR A 322 0.92 9.32 0.90
N TRP A 323 0.26 9.78 1.97
CA TRP A 323 0.95 10.17 3.22
C TRP A 323 1.61 8.99 3.93
N ASN A 324 1.19 7.76 3.64
CA ASN A 324 1.87 6.57 4.14
C ASN A 324 3.26 6.35 3.50
N ALA A 325 3.64 7.11 2.48
CA ALA A 325 4.99 7.09 1.92
C ALA A 325 6.06 7.35 3.00
N ALA A 326 5.83 8.26 3.95
CA ALA A 326 6.76 8.52 5.05
C ALA A 326 6.98 7.27 5.91
N ARG A 327 5.91 6.57 6.26
CA ARG A 327 5.96 5.33 7.06
C ARG A 327 6.68 4.22 6.32
N TYR A 328 6.32 4.01 5.05
CA TYR A 328 6.98 3.03 4.20
C TYR A 328 8.45 3.35 3.96
N ALA A 329 8.84 4.62 3.86
CA ALA A 329 10.23 4.98 3.63
C ALA A 329 11.13 4.57 4.81
N VAL A 330 10.63 4.62 6.05
CA VAL A 330 11.36 4.05 7.20
C VAL A 330 11.49 2.54 7.07
N ILE A 331 10.39 1.85 6.78
CA ILE A 331 10.39 0.38 6.61
C ILE A 331 11.37 -0.02 5.50
N TYR A 332 11.37 0.66 4.36
CA TYR A 332 12.29 0.39 3.25
C TYR A 332 13.72 0.78 3.56
N HIS A 333 13.98 1.89 4.28
CA HIS A 333 15.32 2.22 4.77
C HIS A 333 15.88 1.05 5.60
N ILE A 334 15.04 0.48 6.46
CA ILE A 334 15.38 -0.70 7.23
C ILE A 334 15.59 -1.91 6.30
N LEU A 335 14.64 -2.29 5.46
CA LEU A 335 14.77 -3.44 4.55
C LEU A 335 15.99 -3.37 3.60
N LEU A 336 16.41 -2.15 3.22
CA LEU A 336 17.57 -1.89 2.36
C LEU A 336 18.94 -1.99 3.05
N GLY A 337 19.00 -2.28 4.35
CA GLY A 337 20.28 -2.34 5.05
C GLY A 337 20.90 -0.98 5.37
N LYS A 338 20.15 0.13 5.24
CA LYS A 338 20.70 1.48 5.46
C LYS A 338 20.88 1.77 6.96
N HIS A 339 21.90 2.55 7.29
CA HIS A 339 22.21 2.94 8.66
C HIS A 339 21.85 4.40 8.91
N GLY A 340 21.70 4.75 10.19
CA GLY A 340 21.36 6.09 10.64
C GLY A 340 19.85 6.38 10.59
N SER A 341 19.49 7.61 10.93
CA SER A 341 18.12 8.09 10.99
C SER A 341 17.69 8.89 9.74
N GLU A 342 18.58 9.09 8.78
CA GLU A 342 18.28 9.87 7.57
C GLU A 342 17.64 9.01 6.46
N ILE A 343 16.45 9.40 6.04
CA ILE A 343 15.73 8.74 4.94
C ILE A 343 16.10 9.40 3.61
N GLY A 344 16.90 8.67 2.82
CA GLY A 344 17.33 9.07 1.49
C GLY A 344 16.34 8.78 0.36
N ILE A 345 16.70 9.21 -0.85
CA ILE A 345 15.86 9.10 -2.06
C ILE A 345 15.49 7.64 -2.37
N ASP A 346 16.42 6.70 -2.22
CA ASP A 346 16.19 5.30 -2.58
C ASP A 346 15.04 4.68 -1.78
N ALA A 347 15.01 4.91 -0.46
CA ALA A 347 13.95 4.41 0.41
C ALA A 347 12.60 5.06 0.08
N MET A 348 12.60 6.37 -0.23
CA MET A 348 11.40 7.09 -0.65
C MET A 348 10.84 6.58 -1.98
N ARG A 349 11.71 6.20 -2.94
CA ARG A 349 11.26 5.62 -4.21
C ARG A 349 10.57 4.27 -4.02
N TRP A 350 11.12 3.39 -3.18
CA TRP A 350 10.45 2.13 -2.84
C TRP A 350 9.12 2.36 -2.12
N ALA A 351 9.09 3.31 -1.18
CA ALA A 351 7.88 3.70 -0.49
C ALA A 351 6.79 4.20 -1.46
N TRP A 352 7.19 4.99 -2.45
CA TRP A 352 6.27 5.49 -3.47
C TRP A 352 5.68 4.38 -4.34
N ARG A 353 6.48 3.38 -4.72
CA ARG A 353 5.95 2.20 -5.45
C ARG A 353 4.92 1.45 -4.63
N MET A 354 5.13 1.32 -3.32
CA MET A 354 4.15 0.71 -2.42
C MET A 354 2.85 1.53 -2.36
N VAL A 355 2.95 2.87 -2.33
CA VAL A 355 1.79 3.76 -2.41
C VAL A 355 1.03 3.57 -3.72
N GLN A 356 1.73 3.49 -4.87
CA GLN A 356 1.11 3.24 -6.17
C GLN A 356 0.39 1.89 -6.19
N LEU A 357 1.01 0.85 -5.63
CA LEU A 357 0.39 -0.47 -5.51
C LEU A 357 -0.89 -0.44 -4.66
N HIS A 358 -0.92 0.29 -3.54
CA HIS A 358 -2.15 0.45 -2.75
C HIS A 358 -3.25 1.21 -3.50
N LEU A 359 -2.90 2.22 -4.29
CA LEU A 359 -3.87 2.94 -5.12
C LEU A 359 -4.45 2.03 -6.20
N GLN A 360 -3.63 1.16 -6.79
CA GLN A 360 -4.10 0.13 -7.70
C GLN A 360 -5.06 -0.84 -7.01
N TYR A 361 -4.68 -1.37 -5.85
CA TYR A 361 -5.55 -2.27 -5.07
C TYR A 361 -6.86 -1.62 -4.65
N ALA A 362 -6.86 -0.34 -4.30
CA ALA A 362 -8.08 0.39 -3.99
C ALA A 362 -9.09 0.36 -5.16
N ARG A 363 -8.59 0.49 -6.40
CA ARG A 363 -9.44 0.39 -7.61
C ARG A 363 -10.01 -1.00 -7.78
N GLU A 364 -9.22 -2.03 -7.52
CA GLU A 364 -9.67 -3.43 -7.57
C GLU A 364 -10.73 -3.73 -6.50
N VAL A 365 -10.54 -3.25 -5.27
CA VAL A 365 -11.50 -3.39 -4.17
C VAL A 365 -12.84 -2.74 -4.49
N LEU A 366 -12.83 -1.56 -5.10
CA LEU A 366 -14.05 -0.91 -5.58
C LEU A 366 -14.79 -1.78 -6.61
N ALA A 367 -14.06 -2.42 -7.53
CA ALA A 367 -14.64 -3.34 -8.50
C ALA A 367 -15.21 -4.62 -7.85
N PHE A 368 -14.63 -5.10 -6.75
CA PHE A 368 -15.20 -6.23 -5.99
C PHE A 368 -16.49 -5.87 -5.26
N SER A 369 -16.60 -4.66 -4.70
CA SER A 369 -17.82 -4.22 -3.98
C SER A 369 -19.04 -4.08 -4.87
N ASP A 370 -18.84 -3.88 -6.17
CA ASP A 370 -19.90 -3.83 -7.15
C ASP A 370 -19.39 -4.39 -8.50
N PRO A 371 -19.59 -5.69 -8.78
CA PRO A 371 -19.14 -6.33 -10.01
C PRO A 371 -19.76 -5.74 -11.28
N GLY A 372 -20.88 -5.02 -11.15
CA GLY A 372 -21.50 -4.28 -12.23
C GLY A 372 -20.98 -2.85 -12.35
N ILE A 373 -20.22 -2.34 -11.37
CA ILE A 373 -19.77 -0.93 -11.33
C ILE A 373 -18.87 -0.61 -12.48
N ALA A 374 -17.93 -1.48 -12.86
CA ALA A 374 -17.02 -1.21 -13.95
C ALA A 374 -17.81 -1.04 -15.26
N THR A 375 -18.69 -1.99 -15.57
CA THR A 375 -19.55 -1.93 -16.76
C THR A 375 -20.57 -0.80 -16.70
N ARG A 376 -21.09 -0.45 -15.51
CA ARG A 376 -22.03 0.67 -15.33
C ARG A 376 -21.32 2.02 -15.42
N LEU A 377 -20.15 2.16 -14.80
CA LEU A 377 -19.30 3.33 -14.91
C LEU A 377 -18.88 3.54 -16.35
N ASP A 378 -18.44 2.51 -17.07
CA ASP A 378 -18.09 2.62 -18.50
C ASP A 378 -19.29 3.07 -19.35
N LYS A 379 -20.50 2.52 -19.09
CA LYS A 379 -21.74 2.95 -19.77
C LYS A 379 -22.13 4.39 -19.43
N ILE A 380 -21.99 4.79 -18.18
CA ILE A 380 -22.32 6.13 -17.70
C ILE A 380 -21.30 7.13 -18.27
N LEU A 381 -20.01 6.81 -18.21
CA LEU A 381 -18.91 7.61 -18.77
C LEU A 381 -19.12 7.82 -20.27
N GLY A 382 -19.35 6.76 -21.05
CA GLY A 382 -19.61 6.88 -22.48
C GLY A 382 -20.82 7.77 -22.80
N TRP A 383 -21.90 7.67 -22.03
CA TRP A 383 -23.07 8.55 -22.22
C TRP A 383 -22.79 10.01 -21.83
N VAL A 384 -22.02 10.24 -20.75
CA VAL A 384 -21.61 11.60 -20.34
C VAL A 384 -20.73 12.23 -21.41
N GLU A 385 -19.82 11.47 -22.01
CA GLU A 385 -18.97 11.93 -23.12
C GLU A 385 -19.79 12.28 -24.37
N GLU A 386 -20.80 11.47 -24.73
CA GLU A 386 -21.73 11.78 -25.82
C GLU A 386 -22.52 13.07 -25.59
N GLU A 387 -23.04 13.28 -24.37
CA GLU A 387 -23.79 14.49 -24.03
C GLU A 387 -22.89 15.74 -24.01
N ALA A 388 -21.65 15.61 -23.51
CA ALA A 388 -20.66 16.67 -23.54
C ALA A 388 -20.25 17.04 -24.98
N ALA A 389 -20.09 16.04 -25.86
CA ALA A 389 -19.83 16.24 -27.29
C ALA A 389 -21.00 16.94 -28.00
N GLN A 390 -22.23 16.83 -27.49
CA GLN A 390 -23.41 17.57 -27.94
C GLN A 390 -23.52 18.98 -27.32
N GLY A 391 -22.49 19.46 -26.63
CA GLY A 391 -22.40 20.81 -26.07
C GLY A 391 -23.14 20.99 -24.73
N ARG A 392 -23.56 19.91 -24.06
CA ARG A 392 -24.22 19.99 -22.76
C ARG A 392 -23.18 19.98 -21.65
N ASP A 393 -23.25 20.94 -20.74
CA ASP A 393 -22.29 21.02 -19.63
C ASP A 393 -22.68 20.03 -18.50
N PRO A 394 -21.80 19.06 -18.15
CA PRO A 394 -22.00 18.16 -17.01
C PRO A 394 -22.11 18.87 -15.65
N ARG A 395 -21.79 20.17 -15.58
CA ARG A 395 -21.87 21.00 -14.38
C ARG A 395 -23.26 21.56 -14.12
N GLU A 396 -24.18 21.47 -15.08
CA GLU A 396 -25.54 21.96 -14.88
C GLU A 396 -26.30 21.13 -13.84
N PRO A 397 -27.04 21.77 -12.92
CA PRO A 397 -27.92 21.06 -11.98
C PRO A 397 -28.95 20.14 -12.66
N ALA A 398 -29.33 20.49 -13.90
CA ALA A 398 -30.23 19.70 -14.73
C ALA A 398 -29.58 18.41 -15.27
N PHE A 399 -28.25 18.38 -15.43
CA PHE A 399 -27.52 17.23 -15.96
C PHE A 399 -27.60 16.02 -15.02
N ALA A 400 -27.44 16.23 -13.71
CA ALA A 400 -27.60 15.18 -12.70
C ALA A 400 -29.00 14.55 -12.70
N ARG A 401 -30.03 15.36 -12.97
CA ARG A 401 -31.40 14.83 -13.11
C ARG A 401 -31.58 14.03 -14.39
N ARG A 402 -30.97 14.46 -15.52
CA ARG A 402 -30.99 13.71 -16.78
C ARG A 402 -30.26 12.37 -16.64
N LEU A 403 -29.09 12.37 -16.02
CA LEU A 403 -28.32 11.15 -15.74
C LEU A 403 -29.15 10.18 -14.88
N LEU A 404 -29.74 10.67 -13.78
CA LEU A 404 -30.59 9.86 -12.91
C LEU A 404 -31.83 9.31 -13.65
N MET A 405 -32.44 10.09 -14.55
CA MET A 405 -33.58 9.61 -15.33
C MET A 405 -33.18 8.53 -16.35
N ARG A 406 -32.02 8.68 -17.00
CA ARG A 406 -31.51 7.75 -18.01
C ARG A 406 -31.07 6.42 -17.38
N PHE A 407 -30.38 6.51 -16.25
CA PHE A 407 -29.83 5.38 -15.52
C PHE A 407 -30.62 5.09 -14.24
N LYS A 408 -31.94 5.34 -14.23
CA LYS A 408 -32.81 5.19 -13.04
C LYS A 408 -32.79 3.79 -12.42
N ARG A 409 -32.43 2.77 -13.20
CA ARG A 409 -32.27 1.38 -12.74
C ARG A 409 -30.92 1.12 -12.09
N ASP A 410 -29.93 1.94 -12.41
CA ASP A 410 -28.53 1.80 -12.02
C ASP A 410 -28.10 2.84 -10.96
N LEU A 411 -28.85 3.94 -10.83
CA LEU A 411 -28.63 5.04 -9.89
C LEU A 411 -29.85 5.21 -8.99
N GLN A 412 -29.65 5.15 -7.68
CA GLN A 412 -30.70 5.21 -6.67
C GLN A 412 -31.01 6.65 -6.23
N SER A 413 -30.08 7.59 -6.40
CA SER A 413 -30.28 8.98 -5.94
C SER A 413 -29.58 10.03 -6.79
N VAL A 414 -30.08 11.27 -6.68
CA VAL A 414 -29.42 12.47 -7.26
C VAL A 414 -28.03 12.68 -6.66
N SER A 415 -27.79 12.26 -5.41
CA SER A 415 -26.49 12.38 -4.74
C SER A 415 -25.45 11.43 -5.36
N GLU A 416 -25.86 10.18 -5.59
CA GLU A 416 -25.05 9.15 -6.27
C GLU A 416 -24.76 9.55 -7.72
N ALA A 417 -25.77 10.06 -8.44
CA ALA A 417 -25.59 10.61 -9.78
C ALA A 417 -24.59 11.78 -9.79
N LYS A 418 -24.63 12.66 -8.79
CA LYS A 418 -23.65 13.75 -8.64
C LYS A 418 -22.24 13.23 -8.32
N GLN A 419 -22.09 12.20 -7.50
CA GLN A 419 -20.80 11.59 -7.21
C GLN A 419 -20.18 10.96 -8.46
N ILE A 420 -20.97 10.28 -9.29
CA ILE A 420 -20.50 9.70 -10.55
C ILE A 420 -20.21 10.78 -11.59
N ILE A 421 -21.04 11.82 -11.68
CA ILE A 421 -20.75 13.00 -12.53
C ILE A 421 -19.45 13.66 -12.08
N ASP A 422 -19.27 13.84 -10.79
CA ASP A 422 -18.05 14.38 -10.24
C ASP A 422 -16.88 13.46 -10.53
N MET A 423 -17.01 12.14 -10.62
CA MET A 423 -15.98 11.22 -11.13
C MET A 423 -15.71 11.39 -12.64
N THR A 424 -16.73 11.64 -13.46
CA THR A 424 -16.62 11.83 -14.93
C THR A 424 -16.07 13.20 -15.38
N LYS A 425 -16.24 14.27 -14.58
CA LYS A 425 -15.72 15.64 -14.83
C LYS A 425 -14.20 15.76 -14.90
N LYS A 426 -13.51 14.65 -14.72
CA LYS A 426 -12.11 14.58 -14.29
C LYS A 426 -11.24 13.86 -15.34
N ILE A 427 -11.83 13.55 -16.51
CA ILE A 427 -11.18 13.06 -17.73
C ILE A 427 -11.01 14.25 -18.68
N PRO A 428 -9.80 14.63 -19.12
CA PRO A 428 -9.65 15.59 -20.19
C PRO A 428 -10.12 14.97 -21.52
N LEU A 429 -11.13 15.57 -22.14
CA LEU A 429 -11.46 15.39 -23.54
C LEU A 429 -10.31 15.94 -24.38
N ASN A 430 -9.35 15.09 -24.76
CA ASN A 430 -8.61 15.15 -26.03
C ASN A 430 -7.63 13.97 -26.13
N GLY A 431 -8.02 12.97 -26.90
CA GLY A 431 -7.11 12.01 -27.49
C GLY A 431 -6.51 12.59 -28.77
N THR A 432 -5.20 12.88 -28.74
CA THR A 432 -4.38 12.85 -29.95
C THR A 432 -3.28 11.82 -29.69
N PRO A 433 -3.17 10.74 -30.49
CA PRO A 433 -2.12 9.75 -30.32
C PRO A 433 -0.80 10.33 -30.82
N LEU A 434 0.15 10.62 -29.93
CA LEU A 434 1.55 10.84 -30.29
C LEU A 434 2.30 9.50 -30.34
N VAL A 435 1.97 8.69 -31.34
CA VAL A 435 2.88 7.65 -31.85
C VAL A 435 3.63 8.28 -33.02
N GLY A 436 4.77 8.90 -32.73
CA GLY A 436 5.64 9.47 -33.76
C GLY A 436 6.57 10.55 -33.20
N ASN A 437 7.72 10.13 -32.65
CA ASN A 437 9.01 10.86 -32.54
C ASN A 437 9.91 10.43 -31.37
N LEU A 438 9.78 9.20 -30.86
CA LEU A 438 10.74 8.65 -29.88
C LEU A 438 11.95 7.93 -30.51
N LEU A 439 12.18 8.09 -31.83
CA LEU A 439 13.39 7.63 -32.52
C LEU A 439 14.04 8.71 -33.38
N ALA A 440 14.17 9.94 -32.86
CA ALA A 440 15.13 10.89 -33.40
C ALA A 440 16.49 10.67 -32.72
N PRO A 441 17.58 10.38 -33.47
CA PRO A 441 18.91 10.28 -32.87
C PRO A 441 19.32 11.64 -32.29
N LEU A 442 19.89 11.61 -31.09
CA LEU A 442 20.52 12.76 -30.45
C LEU A 442 21.49 13.44 -31.44
N PRO A 443 21.47 14.78 -31.57
CA PRO A 443 22.42 15.47 -32.43
C PRO A 443 23.84 15.26 -31.90
N THR A 444 24.65 14.56 -32.68
CA THR A 444 26.09 14.45 -32.46
C THR A 444 26.69 15.85 -32.53
N LYS A 445 27.22 16.34 -31.40
CA LYS A 445 28.16 17.47 -31.39
C LYS A 445 29.36 17.09 -32.26
N LYS A 446 29.43 17.66 -33.46
CA LYS A 446 30.70 17.75 -34.20
C LYS A 446 31.58 18.75 -33.46
N SER A 447 32.62 18.23 -32.81
CA SER A 447 33.82 18.99 -32.51
C SER A 447 34.46 19.41 -33.84
N ASN A 448 34.34 20.67 -34.20
CA ASN A 448 35.28 21.26 -35.16
C ASN A 448 36.40 21.90 -34.35
N PHE A 449 37.54 21.22 -34.35
CA PHE A 449 38.84 21.86 -34.28
C PHE A 449 38.94 22.87 -35.44
N LYS A 450 39.06 24.14 -35.10
CA LYS A 450 40.08 25.05 -35.63
C LYS A 450 40.24 26.20 -34.65
#